data_AF-A0A4Y2JGJ6-F1
#
_entry.id   AF-A0A4Y2JGJ6-F1
#
_cell.length_a   1.000
_cell.length_b   1.000
_cell.length_c   1.000
_cell.angle_alpha   90.00
_cell.angle_beta   90.00
_cell.angle_gamma   90.00
#
_symmetry.space_group_name_H-M   'P 1'
#
loop_
_entity.id
_entity.type
_entity.pdbx_description
1 polymer ?
#
loop_
_entity_poly.entity_id
_entity_poly.type
_entity_poly.pdbx_seq_one_letter_code
_entity_poly.pdbx_strand_id
1 'polypeptide(L)'
;MKRLDRRMASFDSEREIHKQNLTVDLKQLKANLANFGNEVASLGDRWDTEQTAGIAADIRRIRKELTMFRDRAQLLNKREKLFGKPPTDYSEIEELSSRLAPYELFWLNAAEFYKYRERVISEELTIEPRELRERIMEFRQNLERSLEHFTEEATPTIHRSVVLVIEEIDEFLGSKWLAPIAGS
;
A
#
# COMPACT_ATOMS: atom_id res chain seq x y z
N MET A 1 25.20 33.03 -41.20
CA MET A 1 23.72 32.93 -41.14
C MET A 1 23.21 31.51 -41.31
N LYS A 2 23.25 30.87 -42.51
CA LYS A 2 22.61 29.56 -42.80
C LYS A 2 22.88 28.34 -41.88
N ARG A 3 23.91 28.36 -41.04
CA ARG A 3 24.23 27.27 -40.09
C ARG A 3 23.57 27.50 -38.71
N LEU A 4 23.42 28.76 -38.31
CA LEU A 4 22.75 29.14 -37.06
C LEU A 4 21.24 28.90 -37.21
N ASP A 5 20.66 29.33 -38.33
CA ASP A 5 19.23 29.17 -38.63
C ASP A 5 18.82 27.68 -38.67
N ARG A 6 19.64 26.83 -39.30
CA ARG A 6 19.43 25.37 -39.29
C ARG A 6 19.49 24.76 -37.90
N ARG A 7 20.38 25.26 -37.04
CA ARG A 7 20.53 24.77 -35.67
C ARG A 7 19.39 25.23 -34.77
N MET A 8 18.92 26.47 -34.95
CA MET A 8 17.72 26.98 -34.27
C MET A 8 16.46 26.20 -34.67
N ALA A 9 16.28 25.93 -35.96
CA ALA A 9 15.16 25.11 -36.44
C ALA A 9 15.18 23.68 -35.87
N SER A 10 16.37 23.07 -35.71
CA SER A 10 16.51 21.76 -35.04
C SER A 10 16.07 21.83 -33.58
N PHE A 11 16.51 22.86 -32.84
CA PHE A 11 16.14 23.04 -31.44
C PHE A 11 14.64 23.30 -31.26
N ASP A 12 14.01 24.09 -32.14
CA ASP A 12 12.58 24.32 -32.09
C ASP A 12 11.79 23.03 -32.36
N SER A 13 12.25 22.21 -33.30
CA SER A 13 11.67 20.90 -33.59
C SER A 13 11.78 19.95 -32.39
N GLU A 14 12.97 19.81 -31.81
CA GLU A 14 13.20 18.99 -30.61
C GLU A 14 12.35 19.47 -29.43
N ARG A 15 12.27 20.79 -29.23
CA ARG A 15 11.44 21.39 -28.19
C ARG A 15 9.97 21.03 -28.36
N GLU A 16 9.46 21.00 -29.58
CA GLU A 16 8.06 20.64 -29.85
C GLU A 16 7.79 19.15 -29.62
N ILE A 17 8.70 18.27 -30.04
CA ILE A 17 8.64 16.83 -29.73
C ILE A 17 8.59 16.61 -28.21
N HIS A 18 9.42 17.31 -27.44
CA HIS A 18 9.42 17.18 -25.99
C HIS A 18 8.10 17.66 -25.34
N LYS A 19 7.47 18.71 -25.86
CA LYS A 19 6.14 19.13 -25.39
C LYS A 19 5.04 18.11 -25.71
N GLN A 20 5.10 17.51 -26.90
CA GLN A 20 4.16 16.46 -27.30
C GLN A 20 4.30 15.24 -26.39
N ASN A 21 5.54 14.78 -26.16
CA ASN A 21 5.82 13.68 -25.25
C ASN A 21 5.35 13.97 -23.82
N LEU A 22 5.58 15.19 -23.32
CA LEU A 22 5.06 15.61 -22.01
C LEU A 22 3.53 15.53 -21.96
N THR A 23 2.84 15.94 -23.01
CA THR A 23 1.37 15.89 -23.07
C THR A 23 0.86 14.45 -23.03
N VAL A 24 1.54 13.53 -23.72
CA VAL A 24 1.22 12.09 -23.67
C VAL A 24 1.47 11.53 -22.28
N ASP A 25 2.62 11.84 -21.68
CA ASP A 25 2.99 11.39 -20.34
C ASP A 25 1.98 11.81 -19.27
N LEU A 26 1.52 13.07 -19.31
CA LEU A 26 0.51 13.61 -18.39
C LEU A 26 -0.82 12.86 -18.50
N LYS A 27 -1.27 12.59 -19.73
CA LYS A 27 -2.50 11.81 -19.98
C LYS A 27 -2.37 10.38 -19.47
N GLN A 28 -1.22 9.75 -19.71
CA GLN A 28 -0.97 8.38 -19.28
C GLN A 28 -0.97 8.27 -17.75
N LEU A 29 -0.33 9.20 -17.04
CA LEU A 29 -0.31 9.18 -15.58
C LEU A 29 -1.73 9.30 -15.01
N LYS A 30 -2.56 10.22 -15.54
CA LYS A 30 -3.97 10.35 -15.11
C LYS A 30 -4.78 9.08 -15.34
N ALA A 31 -4.64 8.46 -16.51
CA ALA A 31 -5.32 7.19 -16.80
C ALA A 31 -4.86 6.07 -15.85
N ASN A 32 -3.57 6.00 -15.56
CA ASN A 32 -3.03 5.03 -14.61
C ASN A 32 -3.56 5.25 -13.19
N LEU A 33 -3.66 6.51 -12.73
CA LEU A 33 -4.21 6.84 -11.42
C LEU A 33 -5.69 6.48 -11.30
N ALA A 34 -6.48 6.69 -12.36
CA ALA A 34 -7.88 6.25 -12.40
C ALA A 34 -8.00 4.72 -12.27
N ASN A 35 -7.18 3.97 -13.02
CA ASN A 35 -7.16 2.51 -12.93
C ASN A 35 -6.73 2.02 -11.56
N PHE A 36 -5.69 2.64 -10.98
CA PHE A 36 -5.21 2.34 -9.64
C PHE A 36 -6.28 2.63 -8.57
N GLY A 37 -7.07 3.69 -8.75
CA GLY A 37 -8.19 3.98 -7.85
C GLY A 37 -9.27 2.90 -7.82
N ASN A 38 -9.51 2.22 -8.95
CA ASN A 38 -10.39 1.06 -9.02
C ASN A 38 -9.77 -0.17 -8.36
N GLU A 39 -8.46 -0.38 -8.52
CA GLU A 39 -7.73 -1.46 -7.85
C GLU A 39 -7.74 -1.31 -6.32
N VAL A 40 -7.55 -0.09 -5.79
CA VAL A 40 -7.65 0.17 -4.35
C VAL A 40 -9.09 -0.04 -3.86
N ALA A 41 -10.10 0.30 -4.66
CA ALA A 41 -11.50 0.09 -4.29
C ALA A 41 -11.85 -1.41 -4.19
N SER A 42 -11.34 -2.25 -5.08
CA SER A 42 -11.62 -3.69 -5.07
C SER A 42 -10.93 -4.45 -3.93
N LEU A 43 -10.02 -3.81 -3.17
CA LEU A 43 -9.44 -4.42 -1.98
C LEU A 43 -10.47 -4.76 -0.90
N GLY A 44 -11.60 -4.04 -0.86
CA GLY A 44 -12.71 -4.31 0.05
C GLY A 44 -13.39 -5.67 -0.16
N ASP A 45 -13.26 -6.24 -1.36
CA ASP A 45 -13.81 -7.56 -1.71
C ASP A 45 -12.86 -8.71 -1.38
N ARG A 46 -11.64 -8.43 -0.90
CA ARG A 46 -10.70 -9.47 -0.46
C ARG A 46 -11.07 -9.91 0.95
N TRP A 47 -11.30 -11.21 1.14
CA TRP A 47 -11.68 -11.78 2.45
C TRP A 47 -10.90 -13.01 2.88
N ASP A 48 -10.21 -13.66 1.94
CA ASP A 48 -9.64 -14.97 2.18
C ASP A 48 -8.40 -14.88 3.08
N THR A 49 -8.57 -15.26 4.35
CA THR A 49 -7.50 -15.26 5.36
C THR A 49 -6.51 -16.42 5.15
N GLU A 50 -6.86 -17.46 4.38
CA GLU A 50 -5.91 -18.51 3.99
C GLU A 50 -4.89 -17.99 2.98
N GLN A 51 -5.23 -16.92 2.24
CA GLN A 51 -4.36 -16.27 1.26
C GLN A 51 -3.64 -15.02 1.77
N THR A 52 -3.62 -14.81 3.09
CA THR A 52 -3.10 -13.59 3.72
C THR A 52 -1.67 -13.22 3.25
N ALA A 53 -0.79 -14.21 3.07
CA ALA A 53 0.58 -13.96 2.56
C ALA A 53 0.60 -13.43 1.12
N GLY A 54 -0.24 -13.99 0.24
CA GLY A 54 -0.38 -13.56 -1.14
C GLY A 54 -1.00 -12.16 -1.24
N ILE A 55 -2.05 -11.90 -0.46
CA ILE A 55 -2.69 -10.59 -0.40
C ILE A 55 -1.72 -9.54 0.15
N ALA A 56 -0.95 -9.85 1.19
CA ALA A 56 0.09 -8.96 1.71
C ALA A 56 1.18 -8.65 0.67
N ALA A 57 1.55 -9.61 -0.19
CA ALA A 57 2.48 -9.38 -1.28
C ALA A 57 1.91 -8.41 -2.33
N ASP A 58 0.63 -8.58 -2.68
CA ASP A 58 -0.09 -7.65 -3.56
C ASP A 58 -0.17 -6.25 -2.98
N ILE A 59 -0.49 -6.11 -1.69
CA ILE A 59 -0.56 -4.80 -1.04
C ILE A 59 0.80 -4.09 -1.07
N ARG A 60 1.91 -4.82 -0.83
CA ARG A 60 3.27 -4.25 -0.98
C ARG A 60 3.55 -3.80 -2.43
N ARG A 61 3.09 -4.57 -3.42
CA ARG A 61 3.18 -4.17 -4.84
C ARG A 61 2.39 -2.89 -5.11
N ILE A 62 1.14 -2.83 -4.67
CA ILE A 62 0.23 -1.68 -4.84
C ILE A 62 0.84 -0.42 -4.19
N ARG A 63 1.38 -0.53 -2.96
CA ARG A 63 2.09 0.57 -2.28
C ARG A 63 3.31 1.06 -3.06
N LYS A 64 4.09 0.14 -3.62
CA LYS A 64 5.25 0.47 -4.45
C LYS A 64 4.82 1.21 -5.73
N GLU A 65 3.77 0.74 -6.39
CA GLU A 65 3.22 1.37 -7.59
C GLU A 65 2.72 2.79 -7.33
N LEU A 66 2.01 3.02 -6.22
CA LEU A 66 1.59 4.37 -5.80
C LEU A 66 2.78 5.32 -5.58
N THR A 67 3.86 4.80 -4.98
CA THR A 67 5.09 5.57 -4.79
C THR A 67 5.72 5.95 -6.14
N MET A 68 5.71 5.03 -7.11
CA MET A 68 6.17 5.31 -8.47
C MET A 68 5.31 6.39 -9.17
N PHE A 69 3.99 6.41 -8.94
CA PHE A 69 3.14 7.49 -9.44
C PHE A 69 3.48 8.84 -8.82
N ARG A 70 3.74 8.88 -7.50
CA ARG A 70 4.18 10.11 -6.81
C ARG A 70 5.47 10.65 -7.42
N ASP A 71 6.47 9.79 -7.63
CA ASP A 71 7.75 10.19 -8.24
C ASP A 71 7.57 10.67 -9.68
N ARG A 72 6.70 10.00 -10.45
CA ARG A 72 6.36 10.38 -11.82
C ARG A 72 5.66 11.74 -11.87
N ALA A 73 4.70 11.99 -10.98
CA ALA A 73 4.00 13.28 -10.87
C ALA A 73 5.00 14.42 -10.60
N GLN A 74 5.92 14.24 -9.65
CA GLN A 74 6.96 15.24 -9.37
C GLN A 74 7.85 15.52 -10.57
N LEU A 75 8.25 14.48 -11.32
CA LEU A 75 9.05 14.62 -12.52
C LEU A 75 8.29 15.38 -13.62
N LEU A 76 7.00 15.07 -13.82
CA LEU A 76 6.17 15.74 -14.82
C LEU A 76 5.95 17.21 -14.45
N ASN A 77 5.68 17.53 -13.19
CA ASN A 77 5.56 18.92 -12.73
C ASN A 77 6.85 19.73 -12.95
N LYS A 78 8.03 19.12 -12.73
CA LYS A 78 9.32 19.74 -13.07
C LYS A 78 9.44 20.01 -14.57
N ARG A 79 9.00 19.08 -15.42
CA ARG A 79 9.00 19.23 -16.88
C ARG A 79 8.00 20.29 -17.36
N GLU A 80 6.80 20.35 -16.79
CA GLU A 80 5.81 21.38 -17.07
C GLU A 80 6.38 22.78 -16.81
N LYS A 81 7.04 22.96 -15.66
CA LYS A 81 7.72 24.21 -15.31
C LYS A 81 8.80 24.62 -16.33
N LEU A 82 9.56 23.67 -16.88
CA LEU A 82 10.57 23.95 -17.94
C LEU A 82 9.93 24.51 -19.23
N PHE A 83 8.67 24.17 -19.50
CA PHE A 83 7.91 24.71 -20.63
C PHE A 83 7.03 25.91 -20.26
N GLY A 84 7.18 26.46 -19.05
CA GLY A 84 6.38 27.58 -18.56
C GLY A 84 4.92 27.23 -18.29
N LYS A 85 4.59 25.94 -18.15
CA LYS A 85 3.25 25.49 -17.75
C LYS A 85 3.14 25.50 -16.22
N PRO A 86 1.95 25.80 -15.66
CA PRO A 86 1.69 25.59 -14.25
C PRO A 86 1.82 24.09 -13.93
N PRO A 87 2.28 23.72 -12.72
CA PRO A 87 2.31 22.33 -12.31
C PRO A 87 0.89 21.75 -12.20
N THR A 88 0.71 20.52 -12.66
CA THR A 88 -0.54 19.79 -12.48
C THR A 88 -0.73 19.38 -11.01
N ASP A 89 -1.95 19.52 -10.49
CA ASP A 89 -2.33 19.01 -9.17
C ASP A 89 -2.56 17.49 -9.24
N TYR A 90 -1.94 16.78 -8.29
CA TYR A 90 -2.02 15.33 -8.12
C TYR A 90 -2.38 14.97 -6.67
N SER A 91 -3.18 15.80 -6.00
CA SER A 91 -3.76 15.54 -4.67
C SER A 91 -4.43 14.17 -4.56
N GLU A 92 -5.01 13.65 -5.66
CA GLU A 92 -5.57 12.29 -5.76
C GLU A 92 -4.59 11.18 -5.36
N ILE A 93 -3.27 11.37 -5.51
CA ILE A 93 -2.25 10.40 -5.08
C ILE A 93 -2.24 10.25 -3.56
N GLU A 94 -2.38 11.36 -2.83
CA GLU A 94 -2.44 11.33 -1.36
C GLU A 94 -3.77 10.76 -0.89
N GLU A 95 -4.88 11.09 -1.56
CA GLU A 95 -6.18 10.47 -1.28
C GLU A 95 -6.15 8.94 -1.46
N LEU A 96 -5.55 8.47 -2.56
CA LEU A 96 -5.33 7.04 -2.81
C LEU A 96 -4.42 6.40 -1.76
N SER A 97 -3.39 7.12 -1.31
CA SER A 97 -2.49 6.66 -0.25
C SER A 97 -3.23 6.47 1.08
N SER A 98 -4.10 7.42 1.44
CA SER A 98 -4.95 7.34 2.62
C SER A 98 -5.97 6.21 2.53
N ARG A 99 -6.59 6.01 1.35
CA ARG A 99 -7.53 4.90 1.12
C ARG A 99 -6.85 3.53 1.21
N LEU A 100 -5.60 3.41 0.78
CA LEU A 100 -4.82 2.16 0.85
C LEU A 100 -4.34 1.83 2.27
N ALA A 101 -4.06 2.85 3.08
CA ALA A 101 -3.44 2.69 4.40
C ALA A 101 -4.12 1.67 5.34
N PRO A 102 -5.46 1.65 5.51
CA PRO A 102 -6.10 0.67 6.40
C PRO A 102 -5.97 -0.78 5.89
N TYR A 103 -6.01 -1.00 4.57
CA TYR A 103 -5.79 -2.31 3.97
C TYR A 103 -4.35 -2.80 4.18
N GLU A 104 -3.38 -1.90 4.06
CA GLU A 104 -1.98 -2.20 4.36
C GLU A 104 -1.76 -2.52 5.83
N LEU A 105 -2.35 -1.74 6.73
CA LEU A 105 -2.27 -2.00 8.15
C LEU A 105 -2.84 -3.38 8.49
N PHE A 106 -4.00 -3.74 7.93
CA PHE A 106 -4.59 -5.07 8.15
C PHE A 106 -3.74 -6.20 7.56
N TRP A 107 -3.60 -6.25 6.24
CA TRP A 107 -3.05 -7.43 5.55
C TRP A 107 -1.60 -7.70 5.89
N LEU A 108 -0.78 -6.65 6.12
CA LEU A 108 0.61 -6.85 6.51
C LEU A 108 0.74 -7.39 7.93
N ASN A 109 -0.07 -6.90 8.87
CA ASN A 109 -0.03 -7.40 10.25
C ASN A 109 -0.62 -8.80 10.37
N ALA A 110 -1.70 -9.10 9.66
CA ALA A 110 -2.26 -10.46 9.60
C ALA A 110 -1.22 -11.45 9.05
N ALA A 111 -0.52 -11.11 7.96
CA ALA A 111 0.50 -11.98 7.38
C ALA A 111 1.67 -12.25 8.34
N GLU A 112 2.15 -11.19 9.00
CA GLU A 112 3.22 -11.33 9.99
C GLU A 112 2.75 -12.11 11.23
N PHE A 113 1.51 -11.91 11.68
CA PHE A 113 0.92 -12.70 12.76
C PHE A 113 0.92 -14.20 12.44
N TYR A 114 0.40 -14.61 11.28
CA TYR A 114 0.36 -16.02 10.89
C TYR A 114 1.75 -16.64 10.83
N LYS A 115 2.72 -15.91 10.25
CA LYS A 115 4.13 -16.33 10.22
C LYS A 115 4.73 -16.44 11.61
N TYR A 116 4.44 -15.51 12.51
CA TYR A 116 4.91 -15.58 13.90
C TYR A 116 4.30 -16.78 14.63
N ARG A 117 2.98 -16.96 14.52
CA ARG A 117 2.25 -18.09 15.10
C ARG A 117 2.82 -19.43 14.63
N GLU A 118 3.04 -19.59 13.33
CA GLU A 118 3.62 -20.81 12.76
C GLU A 118 4.99 -21.11 13.37
N ARG A 119 5.89 -20.11 13.40
CA ARG A 119 7.26 -20.29 13.94
C ARG A 119 7.30 -20.58 15.45
N VAL A 120 6.32 -20.09 16.21
CA VAL A 120 6.18 -20.44 17.62
C VAL A 120 5.71 -21.88 17.78
N ILE A 121 4.70 -22.29 17.01
CA ILE A 121 4.15 -23.65 17.06
C ILE A 121 5.17 -24.70 16.58
N SER A 122 6.01 -24.35 15.60
CA SER A 122 7.09 -25.21 15.11
C SER A 122 8.33 -25.22 16.00
N GLU A 123 8.33 -24.47 17.12
CA GLU A 123 9.47 -24.29 18.03
C GLU A 123 10.72 -23.67 17.35
N GLU A 124 10.56 -23.08 16.15
CA GLU A 124 11.63 -22.41 15.38
C GLU A 124 11.90 -20.97 15.84
N LEU A 125 11.06 -20.43 16.74
CA LEU A 125 11.21 -19.11 17.31
C LEU A 125 11.65 -19.18 18.78
N THR A 126 12.93 -18.94 19.03
CA THR A 126 13.46 -18.71 20.39
C THR A 126 13.29 -17.25 20.75
N ILE A 127 12.17 -16.91 21.40
CA ILE A 127 11.84 -15.56 21.87
C ILE A 127 11.33 -15.67 23.31
N GLU A 128 11.61 -14.65 24.12
CA GLU A 128 11.10 -14.62 25.49
C GLU A 128 9.56 -14.53 25.48
N PRO A 129 8.83 -15.28 26.33
CA PRO A 129 7.36 -15.32 26.31
C PRO A 129 6.70 -13.94 26.46
N ARG A 130 7.33 -13.05 27.23
CA ARG A 130 6.88 -11.67 27.39
C ARG A 130 6.98 -10.88 26.09
N GLU A 131 8.13 -10.96 25.41
CA GLU A 131 8.37 -10.25 24.16
C GLU A 131 7.44 -10.77 23.06
N LEU A 132 7.20 -12.09 23.02
CA LEU A 132 6.22 -12.67 22.10
C LEU A 132 4.82 -12.14 22.37
N ARG A 133 4.39 -12.11 23.64
CA ARG A 133 3.08 -11.55 24.02
C ARG A 133 2.94 -10.09 23.59
N GLU A 134 3.94 -9.26 23.88
CA GLU A 134 3.96 -7.84 23.48
C GLU A 134 3.82 -7.71 21.96
N ARG A 135 4.52 -8.54 21.19
CA ARG A 135 4.46 -8.55 19.72
C ARG A 135 3.09 -8.98 19.17
N ILE A 136 2.48 -10.02 19.74
CA ILE A 136 1.15 -10.48 19.32
C ILE A 136 0.07 -9.43 19.67
N MET A 137 0.20 -8.78 20.83
CA MET A 137 -0.68 -7.66 21.21
C MET A 137 -0.54 -6.46 20.26
N GLU A 138 0.67 -6.17 19.77
CA GLU A 138 0.90 -5.13 18.75
C GLU A 138 0.13 -5.45 17.45
N PHE A 139 0.18 -6.69 16.97
CA PHE A 139 -0.61 -7.09 15.79
C PHE A 139 -2.10 -6.87 16.03
N ARG A 140 -2.63 -7.28 17.18
CA ARG A 140 -4.03 -7.08 17.57
C ARG A 140 -4.44 -5.61 17.51
N GLN A 141 -3.66 -4.73 18.15
CA GLN A 141 -3.93 -3.29 18.17
C GLN A 141 -3.87 -2.67 16.77
N ASN A 142 -3.00 -3.17 15.89
CA ASN A 142 -2.94 -2.74 14.50
C ASN A 142 -4.20 -3.15 13.74
N LEU A 143 -4.73 -4.36 13.99
CA LEU A 143 -5.95 -4.83 13.35
C LEU A 143 -7.18 -4.05 13.85
N GLU A 144 -7.26 -3.75 15.15
CA GLU A 144 -8.32 -2.89 15.70
C GLU A 144 -8.30 -1.49 15.05
N ARG A 145 -7.12 -0.89 14.91
CA ARG A 145 -6.97 0.40 14.22
C ARG A 145 -7.37 0.33 12.74
N SER A 146 -7.10 -0.78 12.05
CA SER A 146 -7.60 -0.95 10.69
C SER A 146 -9.12 -1.14 10.64
N LEU A 147 -9.69 -1.83 11.64
CA LEU A 147 -11.11 -2.11 11.74
C LEU A 147 -11.93 -0.81 11.84
N GLU A 148 -11.40 0.24 12.48
CA GLU A 148 -12.03 1.57 12.54
C GLU A 148 -12.37 2.15 11.15
N HIS A 149 -11.73 1.68 10.08
CA HIS A 149 -11.96 2.11 8.71
C HIS A 149 -12.89 1.20 7.90
N PHE A 150 -13.27 0.06 8.44
CA PHE A 150 -14.12 -0.93 7.79
C PHE A 150 -15.43 -1.05 8.57
N THR A 151 -16.56 -1.07 7.89
CA THR A 151 -17.88 -1.21 8.55
C THR A 151 -18.64 -2.38 7.96
N GLU A 152 -19.56 -2.96 8.73
CA GLU A 152 -20.43 -4.03 8.26
C GLU A 152 -21.29 -3.58 7.08
N GLU A 153 -21.70 -2.30 7.04
CA GLU A 153 -22.56 -1.78 5.98
C GLU A 153 -21.78 -1.44 4.71
N ALA A 154 -20.63 -0.78 4.81
CA ALA A 154 -19.91 -0.30 3.63
C ALA A 154 -18.92 -1.32 3.07
N THR A 155 -18.31 -2.13 3.93
CA THR A 155 -17.23 -3.05 3.57
C THR A 155 -17.35 -4.38 4.35
N PRO A 156 -18.49 -5.10 4.23
CA PRO A 156 -18.82 -6.27 5.06
C PRO A 156 -17.77 -7.39 4.99
N THR A 157 -17.24 -7.59 3.79
CA THR A 157 -16.32 -8.67 3.44
C THR A 157 -14.99 -8.53 4.17
N ILE A 158 -14.28 -7.41 3.96
CA ILE A 158 -13.04 -7.12 4.69
C ILE A 158 -13.27 -6.94 6.20
N HIS A 159 -14.39 -6.32 6.61
CA HIS A 159 -14.72 -6.15 8.04
C HIS A 159 -14.75 -7.51 8.76
N ARG A 160 -15.46 -8.48 8.20
CA ARG A 160 -15.53 -9.84 8.74
C ARG A 160 -14.14 -10.48 8.84
N SER A 161 -13.31 -10.32 7.82
CA SER A 161 -11.94 -10.86 7.84
C SER A 161 -11.09 -10.24 8.94
N VAL A 162 -11.18 -8.93 9.16
CA VAL A 162 -10.44 -8.28 10.25
C VAL A 162 -10.91 -8.82 11.62
N VAL A 163 -12.22 -8.93 11.83
CA VAL A 163 -12.78 -9.50 13.07
C VAL A 163 -12.29 -10.93 13.30
N LEU A 164 -12.34 -11.78 12.27
CA LEU A 164 -11.89 -13.17 12.35
C LEU A 164 -10.41 -13.27 12.73
N VAL A 165 -9.52 -12.47 12.13
CA VAL A 165 -8.09 -12.49 12.50
C VAL A 165 -7.86 -11.96 13.91
N ILE A 166 -8.65 -10.98 14.38
CA ILE A 166 -8.58 -10.51 15.79
C ILE A 166 -8.97 -11.64 16.74
N GLU A 167 -10.05 -12.38 16.46
CA GLU A 167 -10.47 -13.53 17.26
C GLU A 167 -9.39 -14.62 17.31
N GLU A 168 -8.77 -14.93 16.18
CA GLU A 168 -7.65 -15.88 16.12
C GLU A 168 -6.42 -15.42 16.91
N ILE A 169 -6.13 -14.12 16.93
CA ILE A 169 -5.08 -13.53 17.78
C ILE A 169 -5.44 -13.71 19.26
N ASP A 170 -6.69 -13.45 19.65
CA ASP A 170 -7.16 -13.59 21.03
C ASP A 170 -7.09 -15.04 21.51
N GLU A 171 -7.49 -16.00 20.67
CA GLU A 171 -7.30 -17.42 20.92
C GLU A 171 -5.82 -17.78 21.10
N PHE A 172 -4.94 -17.24 20.25
CA PHE A 172 -3.51 -17.50 20.36
C PHE A 172 -2.90 -16.91 21.64
N LEU A 173 -3.31 -15.70 22.05
CA LEU A 173 -2.90 -15.06 23.31
C LEU A 173 -3.33 -15.84 24.55
N GLY A 174 -4.47 -16.54 24.49
CA GLY A 174 -4.97 -17.43 25.53
C GLY A 174 -4.40 -18.86 25.49
N SER A 175 -3.62 -19.19 24.46
CA SER A 175 -3.11 -20.54 24.25
C SER A 175 -1.96 -20.91 25.18
N LYS A 176 -1.67 -22.21 25.29
CA LYS A 176 -0.54 -22.76 26.07
C LYS A 176 0.83 -22.21 25.66
N TRP A 177 0.96 -21.70 24.43
CA TRP A 177 2.20 -21.13 23.91
C TRP A 177 2.55 -19.77 24.54
N LEU A 178 1.55 -19.12 25.15
CA LEU A 178 1.68 -17.79 25.74
C LEU A 178 1.22 -17.70 27.19
N ALA A 179 0.57 -18.73 27.73
CA ALA A 179 0.19 -18.80 29.13
C ALA A 179 1.43 -18.60 30.04
N PRO A 180 1.29 -17.89 31.18
CA PRO A 180 2.33 -17.90 32.20
C PRO A 180 2.62 -19.36 32.54
N ILE A 181 3.89 -19.77 32.51
CA ILE A 181 4.28 -21.07 33.06
C ILE A 181 3.78 -21.07 34.50
N ALA A 182 2.74 -21.85 34.79
CA ALA A 182 2.25 -22.00 36.14
C ALA A 182 3.36 -22.68 36.94
N GLY A 183 4.10 -21.90 37.74
CA GLY A 183 5.13 -22.40 38.64
C GLY A 183 6.50 -21.76 38.43
N SER A 184 6.71 -20.63 39.10
CA SER A 184 8.01 -20.24 39.67
C SER A 184 7.82 -20.04 41.16
#